data_AF-A0A7S1KGI3-F1
#
_entry.id   AF-A0A7S1KGI3-F1
#
_cell.length_a   1.000
_cell.length_b   1.000
_cell.length_c   1.000
_cell.angle_alpha   90.00
_cell.angle_beta   90.00
_cell.angle_gamma   90.00
#
_symmetry.space_group_name_H-M   'P 1'
#
loop_
_entity.id
_entity.type
_entity.pdbx_description
1 polymer ?
#
loop_
_entity_poly.entity_id
_entity_poly.type
_entity_poly.pdbx_seq_one_letter_code
_entity_poly.pdbx_strand_id
1 'polypeptide(L)'
;WGVMGRLFEQEVDPDGPRKTISDHKRLAEFLGITKGMVHREGQRRPAIPSPHTLHEGLLAGKKSITCLKRDHLLMSLKRFYAALVLEQLLREKGQEDVRSRFGLSVSQLQAFQSQATIFQGQVGSLTENLGLSGLAAAMRQLGDRLLRTLEVPLELLPLCQIEE
;
A
#
# COMPACT_ATOMS: atom_id res chain seq x y z
N TRP A 1 -1.69 -4.42 11.10
CA TRP A 1 -2.41 -3.29 11.70
C TRP A 1 -1.63 -2.53 12.78
N GLY A 2 -0.87 -3.18 13.67
CA GLY A 2 -0.13 -2.52 14.75
C GLY A 2 0.80 -1.37 14.32
N VAL A 3 1.47 -1.48 13.17
CA VAL A 3 2.30 -0.39 12.61
C VAL A 3 1.47 0.87 12.32
N MET A 4 0.29 0.70 11.71
CA MET A 4 -0.63 1.80 11.43
C MET A 4 -1.24 2.36 12.71
N GLY A 5 -1.53 1.52 13.71
CA GLY A 5 -2.03 1.97 15.02
C GLY A 5 -1.05 2.93 15.70
N ARG A 6 0.25 2.58 15.68
CA ARG A 6 1.33 3.40 16.25
C ARG A 6 1.48 4.78 15.58
N LEU A 7 1.14 4.91 14.30
CA LEU A 7 1.12 6.22 13.61
C LEU A 7 0.14 7.21 14.26
N PHE A 8 -0.92 6.71 14.90
CA PHE A 8 -1.92 7.53 15.59
C PHE A 8 -1.70 7.61 17.12
N GLU A 9 -0.61 7.04 17.62
CA GLU A 9 -0.24 7.04 19.05
C GLU A 9 0.98 7.91 19.34
N GLN A 10 1.83 8.17 18.34
CA GLN A 10 2.95 9.09 18.50
C GLN A 10 2.44 10.53 18.57
N GLU A 11 2.41 11.08 19.78
CA GLU A 11 2.35 12.52 20.01
C GLU A 11 3.62 13.17 19.43
N VAL A 12 3.44 14.35 18.83
CA VAL A 12 4.51 15.10 18.18
C VAL A 12 5.50 15.55 19.27
N ASP A 13 6.59 14.82 19.43
CA ASP A 13 7.71 15.25 20.27
C ASP A 13 8.16 16.65 19.83
N PRO A 14 8.17 17.64 20.73
CA PRO A 14 8.51 18.99 20.35
C PRO A 14 9.97 19.20 19.93
N ASP A 15 10.88 18.30 20.27
CA ASP A 15 12.32 18.47 19.97
C ASP A 15 12.97 17.27 19.24
N GLY A 16 12.20 16.23 18.90
CA GLY A 16 12.65 15.13 18.02
C GLY A 16 12.64 15.50 16.52
N PRO A 17 13.17 14.64 15.62
CA PRO A 17 13.09 14.87 14.17
C PRO A 17 11.62 14.85 13.70
N ARG A 18 11.01 16.03 13.76
CA ARG A 18 9.57 16.31 13.74
C ARG A 18 8.81 16.05 12.43
N LYS A 19 9.46 15.65 11.34
CA LYS A 19 8.85 15.82 10.01
C LYS A 19 8.07 14.62 9.46
N THR A 20 8.52 13.37 9.61
CA THR A 20 7.94 12.27 8.82
C THR A 20 6.64 11.67 9.37
N ILE A 21 6.51 11.46 10.69
CA ILE A 21 5.30 10.85 11.29
C ILE A 21 4.09 11.78 11.20
N SER A 22 4.30 13.10 11.33
CA SER A 22 3.27 14.12 11.14
C SER A 22 2.67 14.06 9.72
N ASP A 23 3.51 13.85 8.71
CA ASP A 23 3.06 13.82 7.31
C ASP A 23 2.27 12.56 6.99
N HIS A 24 2.66 11.39 7.52
CA HIS A 24 1.87 10.15 7.34
C HIS A 24 0.51 10.22 8.01
N LYS A 25 0.42 10.83 9.20
CA LYS A 25 -0.85 11.03 9.90
C LYS A 25 -1.77 11.96 9.11
N ARG A 26 -1.26 13.09 8.62
CA ARG A 26 -2.01 14.02 7.75
C ARG A 26 -2.47 13.35 6.46
N LEU A 27 -1.61 12.53 5.84
CA LEU A 27 -1.98 11.77 4.64
C LEU A 27 -3.07 10.74 4.94
N ALA A 28 -3.00 10.06 6.09
CA ALA A 28 -4.05 9.15 6.52
C ALA A 28 -5.39 9.87 6.70
N GLU A 29 -5.39 11.02 7.37
CA GLU A 29 -6.58 11.85 7.58
C GLU A 29 -7.15 12.37 6.25
N PHE A 30 -6.29 12.83 5.32
CA PHE A 30 -6.69 13.24 3.98
C PHE A 30 -7.36 12.09 3.20
N LEU A 31 -6.86 10.86 3.37
CA LEU A 31 -7.46 9.65 2.77
C LEU A 31 -8.70 9.14 3.54
N GLY A 32 -9.14 9.86 4.58
CA GLY A 32 -10.30 9.50 5.41
C GLY A 32 -10.05 8.34 6.36
N ILE A 33 -8.78 8.00 6.63
CA ILE A 33 -8.38 6.91 7.53
C ILE A 33 -8.21 7.46 8.94
N THR A 34 -8.99 6.91 9.87
CA THR A 34 -8.97 7.32 11.29
C THR A 34 -8.41 6.22 12.20
N LYS A 35 -7.88 6.62 13.37
CA LYS A 35 -7.42 5.69 14.42
C LYS A 35 -8.49 4.65 14.78
N GLY A 36 -9.74 5.08 14.91
CA GLY A 36 -10.87 4.19 15.25
C GLY A 36 -11.11 3.11 14.19
N MET A 37 -10.91 3.43 12.91
CA MET A 37 -11.02 2.45 11.82
C MET A 37 -9.91 1.40 11.89
N VAL A 38 -8.66 1.82 12.10
CA VAL A 38 -7.51 0.90 12.21
C VAL A 38 -7.66 -0.01 13.43
N HIS A 39 -8.10 0.55 14.56
CA HIS A 39 -8.30 -0.21 15.79
C HIS A 39 -9.44 -1.23 15.64
N ARG A 40 -10.58 -0.80 15.08
CA ARG A 40 -11.74 -1.68 14.83
C ARG A 40 -11.37 -2.84 13.92
N GLU A 41 -10.56 -2.61 12.88
CA GLU A 41 -10.14 -3.68 11.97
C GLU A 41 -9.03 -4.56 12.59
N GLY A 42 -8.16 -3.99 13.42
CA GLY A 42 -7.12 -4.73 14.15
C GLY A 42 -7.66 -5.69 15.22
N GLN A 43 -8.80 -5.38 15.83
CA GLN A 43 -9.46 -6.26 16.81
C GLN A 43 -10.39 -7.30 16.17
N ARG A 44 -10.66 -7.21 14.86
CA ARG A 44 -11.52 -8.17 14.18
C ARG A 44 -10.77 -9.47 13.91
N ARG A 45 -11.32 -10.58 14.40
CA ARG A 45 -10.94 -11.90 13.90
C ARG A 45 -11.31 -11.98 12.42
N PRO A 46 -10.50 -12.65 11.56
CA PRO A 46 -10.91 -12.92 10.19
C PRO A 46 -12.22 -13.68 10.25
N ALA A 47 -13.32 -13.01 9.91
CA ALA A 47 -14.58 -13.68 9.70
C ALA A 47 -14.36 -14.54 8.46
N ILE A 48 -14.27 -15.85 8.63
CA ILE A 48 -14.41 -16.79 7.51
C ILE A 48 -15.88 -16.66 7.12
N PRO A 49 -16.22 -16.00 6.00
CA PRO A 49 -17.59 -16.01 5.56
C PRO A 49 -17.93 -17.47 5.26
N SER A 50 -18.98 -18.01 5.89
CA SER A 50 -19.49 -19.32 5.51
C SER A 50 -19.80 -19.29 4.00
N PRO A 51 -19.40 -20.31 3.22
CA PRO A 51 -19.63 -20.35 1.76
C PRO A 51 -21.09 -20.10 1.39
N HIS A 52 -22.02 -20.49 2.28
CA HIS A 52 -23.45 -20.30 2.09
C HIS A 52 -23.91 -18.84 2.19
N THR A 53 -23.24 -17.99 2.97
CA THR A 53 -23.65 -16.60 3.20
C THR A 53 -23.24 -15.65 2.05
N LEU A 54 -22.16 -15.97 1.35
CA LEU A 54 -21.72 -15.20 0.17
C LEU A 54 -22.50 -15.57 -1.08
N HIS A 55 -22.82 -16.86 -1.26
CA HIS A 55 -23.56 -17.34 -2.43
C HIS A 55 -25.00 -16.82 -2.45
N GLU A 56 -25.69 -16.79 -1.30
CA GLU A 56 -27.04 -16.23 -1.18
C GLU A 56 -27.08 -14.70 -1.36
N GLY A 57 -26.07 -13.98 -0.85
CA GLY A 57 -26.00 -12.52 -0.97
C GLY A 57 -25.64 -12.01 -2.37
N LEU A 58 -24.86 -12.79 -3.14
CA LEU A 58 -24.50 -12.46 -4.52
C LEU A 58 -25.65 -12.73 -5.50
N LEU A 59 -26.36 -13.86 -5.33
CA LEU A 59 -27.51 -14.23 -6.16
C LEU A 59 -28.73 -13.33 -5.92
N ALA A 60 -28.88 -12.76 -4.72
CA ALA A 60 -30.00 -11.88 -4.38
C ALA A 60 -29.80 -10.42 -4.84
N GLY A 61 -28.68 -10.06 -5.48
CA GLY A 61 -28.39 -8.68 -5.92
C GLY A 61 -28.32 -7.64 -4.79
N LYS A 62 -28.35 -8.07 -3.52
CA LYS A 62 -28.47 -7.24 -2.32
C LYS A 62 -27.18 -7.29 -1.53
N LYS A 63 -26.07 -6.86 -2.14
CA LYS A 63 -24.95 -6.37 -1.33
C LYS A 63 -25.44 -5.13 -0.60
N SER A 64 -25.76 -5.28 0.69
CA SER A 64 -26.20 -4.17 1.53
C SER A 64 -25.20 -3.02 1.42
N ILE A 65 -25.64 -1.77 1.31
CA ILE A 65 -24.77 -0.59 1.19
C ILE A 65 -23.69 -0.58 2.30
N THR A 66 -23.99 -1.17 3.46
CA THR A 66 -23.06 -1.35 4.57
C THR A 66 -21.90 -2.30 4.27
N CYS A 67 -22.11 -3.36 3.48
CA CYS A 67 -21.03 -4.27 3.06
C CYS A 67 -20.13 -3.63 2.01
N LEU A 68 -20.69 -2.88 1.05
CA LEU A 68 -19.90 -2.13 0.06
C LEU A 68 -19.04 -1.05 0.70
N LYS A 69 -19.62 -0.27 1.64
CA LYS A 69 -18.87 0.72 2.43
C LYS A 69 -17.75 0.08 3.27
N ARG A 70 -18.00 -1.13 3.79
CA ARG A 70 -17.01 -1.90 4.54
C ARG A 70 -15.86 -2.37 3.65
N ASP A 71 -16.16 -2.91 2.48
CA ASP A 71 -15.14 -3.39 1.54
C ASP A 71 -14.28 -2.24 1.05
N HIS A 72 -14.89 -1.09 0.74
CA HIS A 72 -14.15 0.12 0.36
C HIS A 72 -13.21 0.58 1.48
N LEU A 73 -13.67 0.60 2.74
CA LEU A 73 -12.83 0.95 3.88
C LEU A 73 -11.64 0.00 4.04
N LEU A 74 -11.88 -1.31 3.99
CA LEU A 74 -10.82 -2.31 4.11
C LEU A 74 -9.80 -2.14 2.99
N MET A 75 -10.25 -1.85 1.77
CA MET A 75 -9.37 -1.57 0.64
C MET A 75 -8.55 -0.30 0.85
N SER A 76 -9.13 0.80 1.35
CA SER A 76 -8.37 2.01 1.69
C SER A 76 -7.30 1.75 2.74
N LEU A 77 -7.63 0.99 3.79
CA LEU A 77 -6.70 0.62 4.84
C LEU A 77 -5.54 -0.24 4.31
N LYS A 78 -5.84 -1.23 3.46
CA LYS A 78 -4.83 -2.07 2.79
C LYS A 78 -3.93 -1.26 1.86
N ARG A 79 -4.50 -0.33 1.08
CA ARG A 79 -3.72 0.57 0.20
C ARG A 79 -2.78 1.46 0.99
N PHE A 80 -3.25 2.04 2.09
CA PHE A 80 -2.41 2.87 2.94
C PHE A 80 -1.30 2.05 3.61
N TYR A 81 -1.60 0.84 4.07
CA TYR A 81 -0.58 -0.09 4.55
C TYR A 81 0.48 -0.38 3.50
N ALA A 82 0.06 -0.71 2.27
CA ALA A 82 0.98 -0.96 1.15
C ALA A 82 1.85 0.26 0.84
N ALA A 83 1.27 1.47 0.85
CA ALA A 83 2.01 2.71 0.63
C ALA A 83 3.10 2.93 1.70
N LEU A 84 2.83 2.62 2.97
CA LEU A 84 3.82 2.71 4.04
C LEU A 84 4.97 1.69 3.86
N VAL A 85 4.65 0.47 3.41
CA VAL A 85 5.67 -0.55 3.11
C VAL A 85 6.58 -0.08 1.98
N LEU A 86 5.99 0.34 0.86
CA LEU A 86 6.73 0.83 -0.31
C LEU A 86 7.56 2.07 0.02
N GLU A 87 7.02 3.00 0.80
CA GLU A 87 7.76 4.20 1.21
C GLU A 87 9.01 3.87 2.03
N GLN A 88 8.93 2.86 2.92
CA GLN A 88 10.10 2.42 3.69
C GLN A 88 11.12 1.69 2.83
N LEU A 89 10.69 0.91 1.83
CA LEU A 89 11.60 0.30 0.84
C LEU A 89 12.32 1.37 0.02
N LEU A 90 11.58 2.39 -0.47
CA LEU A 90 12.10 3.48 -1.29
C LEU A 90 13.06 4.41 -0.54
N ARG A 91 13.11 4.34 0.79
CA ARG A 91 14.04 5.08 1.66
C ARG A 91 15.35 4.35 1.92
N GLU A 92 15.68 3.36 1.09
CA GLU A 92 16.96 2.63 1.13
C GLU A 92 17.21 1.90 2.45
N LYS A 93 16.13 1.48 3.14
CA LYS A 93 16.26 0.52 4.24
C LYS A 93 16.40 -0.89 3.68
N GLY A 94 17.21 -1.72 4.34
CA GLY A 94 17.36 -3.11 3.97
C GLY A 94 16.01 -3.83 3.93
N GLN A 95 15.80 -4.71 2.94
CA GLN A 95 14.55 -5.46 2.80
C GLN A 95 14.19 -6.21 4.09
N GLU A 96 15.20 -6.71 4.80
CA GLU A 96 15.04 -7.43 6.06
C GLU A 96 14.47 -6.55 7.19
N ASP A 97 14.90 -5.28 7.28
CA ASP A 97 14.39 -4.34 8.26
C ASP A 97 12.92 -4.01 8.01
N VAL A 98 12.56 -3.81 6.74
CA VAL A 98 11.16 -3.58 6.35
C VAL A 98 10.33 -4.84 6.63
N ARG A 99 10.84 -6.02 6.28
CA ARG A 99 10.19 -7.30 6.50
C ARG A 99 9.88 -7.53 7.98
N SER A 100 10.87 -7.36 8.84
CA SER A 100 10.74 -7.50 10.30
C SER A 100 9.76 -6.46 10.88
N ARG A 101 9.87 -5.19 10.46
CA ARG A 101 9.02 -4.10 10.97
C ARG A 101 7.55 -4.27 10.62
N PHE A 102 7.26 -4.79 9.44
CA PHE A 102 5.90 -4.97 8.93
C PHE A 102 5.38 -6.41 9.06
N GLY A 103 6.20 -7.35 9.53
CA GLY A 103 5.83 -8.76 9.68
C GLY A 103 5.46 -9.43 8.36
N LEU A 104 6.18 -9.10 7.28
CA LEU A 104 5.92 -9.62 5.93
C LEU A 104 6.79 -10.86 5.64
N SER A 105 6.37 -11.68 4.68
CA SER A 105 7.27 -12.66 4.05
C SER A 105 8.07 -12.02 2.92
N VAL A 106 9.16 -12.66 2.50
CA VAL A 106 9.95 -12.25 1.32
C VAL A 106 9.07 -12.20 0.07
N SER A 107 8.24 -13.23 -0.14
CA SER A 107 7.30 -13.29 -1.27
C SER A 107 6.28 -12.16 -1.27
N GLN A 108 5.78 -11.74 -0.11
CA GLN A 108 4.86 -10.61 0.00
C GLN A 108 5.56 -9.29 -0.34
N LEU A 109 6.81 -9.11 0.10
CA LEU A 109 7.59 -7.92 -0.19
C LEU A 109 7.89 -7.78 -1.69
N GLN A 110 8.31 -8.87 -2.33
CA GLN A 110 8.52 -8.93 -3.78
C GLN A 110 7.22 -8.68 -4.55
N ALA A 111 6.11 -9.24 -4.09
CA ALA A 111 4.79 -8.99 -4.68
C ALA A 111 4.40 -7.51 -4.59
N PHE A 112 4.68 -6.82 -3.47
CA PHE A 112 4.46 -5.38 -3.35
C PHE A 112 5.29 -4.59 -4.36
N GLN A 113 6.57 -4.91 -4.52
CA GLN A 113 7.45 -4.21 -5.46
C GLN A 113 7.02 -4.43 -6.92
N SER A 114 6.77 -5.69 -7.31
CA SER A 114 6.31 -6.03 -8.66
C SER A 114 4.99 -5.34 -9.00
N GLN A 115 4.00 -5.40 -8.10
CA GLN A 115 2.71 -4.76 -8.31
C GLN A 115 2.80 -3.23 -8.33
N ALA A 116 3.69 -2.64 -7.53
CA ALA A 116 3.95 -1.21 -7.55
C ALA A 116 4.56 -0.75 -8.88
N THR A 117 5.50 -1.52 -9.44
CA THR A 117 6.10 -1.22 -10.75
C THR A 117 5.06 -1.30 -11.87
N ILE A 118 4.23 -2.35 -11.89
CA ILE A 118 3.15 -2.49 -12.88
C ILE A 118 2.17 -1.30 -12.77
N PHE A 119 1.75 -0.97 -11.55
CA PHE A 119 0.83 0.13 -11.30
C PHE A 119 1.44 1.48 -11.71
N GLN A 120 2.72 1.72 -11.40
CA GLN A 120 3.41 2.93 -11.81
C GLN A 120 3.45 3.06 -13.34
N GLY A 121 3.71 1.98 -14.09
CA GLY A 121 3.68 2.00 -15.55
C GLY A 121 2.30 2.35 -16.12
N GLN A 122 1.25 1.74 -15.58
CA GLN A 122 -0.14 2.03 -15.97
C GLN A 122 -0.53 3.49 -15.72
N VAL A 123 -0.26 3.99 -14.50
CA VAL A 123 -0.57 5.38 -14.13
C VAL A 123 0.32 6.35 -14.89
N GLY A 124 1.60 6.03 -15.09
CA GLY A 124 2.53 6.82 -15.88
C GLY A 124 2.01 7.07 -17.29
N SER A 125 1.70 6.01 -18.02
CA SER A 125 1.14 6.11 -19.38
C SER A 125 -0.18 6.90 -19.39
N LEU A 126 -1.08 6.64 -18.44
CA LEU A 126 -2.33 7.39 -18.32
C LEU A 126 -2.08 8.89 -18.13
N THR A 127 -1.15 9.26 -17.27
CA THR A 127 -0.86 10.67 -16.96
C THR A 127 -0.19 11.40 -18.11
N GLU A 128 0.62 10.70 -18.91
CA GLU A 128 1.20 11.22 -20.15
C GLU A 128 0.11 11.46 -21.20
N ASN A 129 -0.79 10.50 -21.39
CA ASN A 129 -1.91 10.61 -22.33
C ASN A 129 -2.89 11.73 -21.97
N LEU A 130 -3.05 12.03 -20.69
CA LEU A 130 -3.89 13.13 -20.19
C LEU A 130 -3.17 14.49 -20.16
N GLY A 131 -1.90 14.56 -20.55
CA GLY A 131 -1.12 15.80 -20.53
C GLY A 131 -0.75 16.30 -19.13
N LEU A 132 -0.83 15.45 -18.11
CA LEU A 132 -0.51 15.77 -16.71
C LEU A 132 1.00 15.68 -16.48
N SER A 133 1.75 16.55 -17.15
CA SER A 133 3.23 16.49 -17.24
C SER A 133 3.95 16.43 -15.89
N GLY A 134 3.49 17.19 -14.90
CA GLY A 134 4.06 17.16 -13.54
C GLY A 134 3.87 15.82 -12.83
N LEU A 135 2.69 15.21 -12.99
CA LEU A 135 2.40 13.91 -12.41
C LEU A 135 3.13 12.78 -13.16
N ALA A 136 3.22 12.88 -14.48
CA ALA A 136 3.99 11.95 -15.31
C ALA A 136 5.47 11.94 -14.90
N ALA A 137 6.07 13.12 -14.70
CA ALA A 137 7.46 13.24 -14.22
C ALA A 137 7.64 12.59 -12.83
N ALA A 138 6.71 12.84 -11.90
CA ALA A 138 6.74 12.22 -10.57
C ALA A 138 6.59 10.69 -10.64
N MET A 139 5.75 10.17 -11.54
CA MET A 139 5.59 8.73 -11.76
C MET A 139 6.85 8.10 -12.34
N ARG A 140 7.54 8.74 -13.28
CA ARG A 140 8.82 8.24 -13.80
C ARG A 140 9.88 8.16 -12.70
N GLN A 141 10.02 9.20 -11.89
CA GLN A 141 10.95 9.19 -10.75
C GLN A 141 10.62 8.09 -9.73
N LEU A 142 9.33 7.82 -9.51
CA LEU A 142 8.89 6.71 -8.66
C LEU A 142 9.29 5.37 -9.27
N GLY A 143 9.12 5.19 -10.58
CA GLY A 143 9.53 3.99 -11.31
C GLY A 143 11.02 3.69 -11.17
N ASP A 144 11.87 4.71 -11.40
CA ASP A 144 13.32 4.57 -11.26
C ASP A 144 13.73 4.14 -9.85
N ARG A 145 13.07 4.69 -8.83
CA ARG A 145 13.37 4.34 -7.44
C ARG A 145 12.85 2.95 -7.06
N LEU A 146 11.68 2.54 -7.55
CA LEU A 146 11.15 1.19 -7.34
C LEU A 146 12.08 0.15 -7.96
N LEU A 147 12.59 0.41 -9.16
CA LEU A 147 13.53 -0.46 -9.85
C LEU A 147 14.82 -0.69 -9.03
N ARG A 148 15.35 0.37 -8.40
CA ARG A 148 16.53 0.25 -7.53
C ARG A 148 16.29 -0.55 -6.26
N THR A 149 15.05 -0.67 -5.79
CA THR A 149 14.72 -1.47 -4.59
C THR A 149 14.55 -2.96 -4.89
N LEU A 150 14.25 -3.30 -6.15
CA LEU A 150 14.32 -4.67 -6.62
C LEU A 150 15.82 -4.98 -6.69
N GLU A 151 16.36 -5.75 -5.75
CA GLU A 151 17.77 -6.23 -5.76
C GLU A 151 18.05 -7.19 -6.94
N VAL A 152 17.34 -7.03 -8.07
CA VAL A 152 17.64 -7.65 -9.35
C VAL A 152 18.79 -6.83 -9.95
N PRO A 153 19.96 -7.43 -10.20
CA PRO A 153 21.02 -6.77 -10.95
C PRO A 153 20.44 -6.15 -12.22
N LEU A 154 20.73 -4.87 -12.47
CA LEU A 154 20.23 -4.16 -13.66
C LEU A 154 20.52 -4.93 -14.97
N GLU A 155 21.56 -5.76 -14.93
CA GLU A 155 22.04 -6.65 -16.00
C GLU A 155 21.11 -7.84 -16.30
N LEU A 156 20.21 -8.22 -15.39
CA LEU A 156 19.26 -9.33 -15.57
C LEU A 156 17.87 -8.85 -16.03
N LEU A 157 17.59 -7.54 -16.04
CA LEU A 157 16.35 -6.98 -16.59
C LEU A 157 16.08 -7.36 -18.06
N PRO A 158 17.09 -7.41 -18.96
CA PRO A 158 16.89 -7.88 -20.33
C PRO A 158 16.54 -9.37 -20.42
N LEU A 159 17.04 -10.19 -19.49
CA LEU A 159 16.76 -11.63 -19.45
C LEU A 159 15.34 -11.94 -18.97
N CYS A 160 14.72 -11.04 -18.22
CA CYS A 160 13.29 -11.13 -17.88
C CYS A 160 12.35 -10.70 -19.01
N GLN A 161 12.86 -10.14 -20.13
CA GLN A 161 12.07 -9.80 -21.32
C GLN A 161 12.09 -10.91 -22.39
N ILE A 162 12.78 -12.02 -22.13
CA ILE A 162 12.75 -13.18 -23.02
C ILE A 162 11.55 -14.05 -22.58
N GLU A 163 10.37 -13.77 -23.13
CA GLU A 163 9.30 -14.76 -23.20
C GLU A 163 9.63 -15.74 -24.36
N GLU A 164 9.50 -17.05 -24.11
CA GLU A 164 9.59 -18.12 -25.14
C GLU A 164 8.56 -17.95 -26.27
#